data_AF-A0A0F3NLK0-F1
#
_entry.id   AF-A0A0F3NLK0-F1
#
_cell.length_a   1.000
_cell.length_b   1.000
_cell.length_c   1.000
_cell.angle_alpha   90.00
_cell.angle_beta   90.00
_cell.angle_gamma   90.00
#
_symmetry.space_group_name_H-M   'P 1'
#
loop_
_entity.id
_entity.type
_entity.pdbx_description
1 polymer ?
#
loop_
_entity_poly.entity_id
_entity_poly.type
_entity_poly.pdbx_seq_one_letter_code
_entity_poly.pdbx_strand_id
1 'polypeptide(L)'
;MLHTYLPENAPILMFWMVRNPSELQENQLPLPNNQQYPYKQRLLNWAIKEPQRKIKLYYVSTGLNRQQIAMLNHLSDPNKGGKNNIEVIDFIQVFSYKYDLKYLHNRKIPFAWKIDMARLLMLIEAGPAIYFDFDILPTDKQIGKIIVNNHIGYAMGQDIADNKLLDVSVIVSTEKNNSVIRAAYDAANHFCSTIVKNDSTMLDKVLELLGLKVLYPELVWLACISIPALMCKNLQNCNETIIKLQESNESLYNKLIYILTNNQQSNIIYAYYKNERIMHNFNCKGFFKITRDLTWLMPQHNSIYATSENNQNSHSNTEKPASTPPSANFTTCLHVTTAMDTSPPPQHIITKMIS
;
A
#
# COMPACT_ATOMS: atom_id res chain seq x y z
N MET A 1 -18.98 5.34 -16.91
CA MET A 1 -17.73 5.56 -16.15
C MET A 1 -16.64 5.91 -17.15
N LEU A 2 -15.86 6.97 -16.90
CA LEU A 2 -14.72 7.31 -17.74
C LEU A 2 -13.49 6.54 -17.22
N HIS A 3 -12.90 5.71 -18.09
CA HIS A 3 -11.59 5.14 -17.83
C HIS A 3 -10.54 6.24 -17.87
N THR A 4 -9.71 6.31 -16.83
CA THR A 4 -8.53 7.16 -16.82
C THR A 4 -7.28 6.32 -16.78
N TYR A 5 -6.19 6.95 -17.22
CA TYR A 5 -4.97 6.25 -17.54
C TYR A 5 -3.80 6.90 -16.82
N LEU A 6 -3.03 6.08 -16.11
CA LEU A 6 -1.70 6.46 -15.68
C LEU A 6 -0.71 6.14 -16.82
N PRO A 7 0.03 7.14 -17.32
CA PRO A 7 0.96 6.91 -18.42
C PRO A 7 2.14 6.02 -17.99
N GLU A 8 2.77 5.38 -18.97
CA GLU A 8 3.86 4.42 -18.75
C GLU A 8 5.12 5.06 -18.12
N ASN A 9 5.32 6.36 -18.31
CA ASN A 9 6.44 7.10 -17.72
C ASN A 9 6.11 7.70 -16.34
N ALA A 10 4.89 7.53 -15.82
CA ALA A 10 4.53 8.05 -14.51
C ALA A 10 5.47 7.49 -13.42
N PRO A 11 5.87 8.31 -12.43
CA PRO A 11 6.83 7.89 -11.43
C PRO A 11 6.26 6.80 -10.50
N ILE A 12 7.14 5.92 -10.05
CA ILE A 12 6.91 5.03 -8.92
C ILE A 12 7.40 5.75 -7.65
N LEU A 13 6.57 5.79 -6.62
CA LEU A 13 6.87 6.43 -5.33
C LEU A 13 7.10 5.33 -4.29
N MET A 14 8.18 5.45 -3.52
CA MET A 14 8.51 4.59 -2.40
C MET A 14 8.90 5.45 -1.21
N PHE A 15 8.53 5.04 0.00
CA PHE A 15 8.82 5.79 1.23
C PHE A 15 9.59 4.96 2.23
N TRP A 16 10.62 5.55 2.82
CA TRP A 16 11.38 4.95 3.91
C TRP A 16 11.57 5.91 5.07
N MET A 17 11.26 5.42 6.28
CA MET A 17 11.54 6.13 7.52
C MET A 17 12.26 5.18 8.46
N VAL A 18 13.38 5.61 9.02
CA VAL A 18 14.06 4.84 10.07
C VAL A 18 13.32 5.07 11.38
N ARG A 19 12.88 3.98 12.03
CA ARG A 19 12.13 4.07 13.29
C ARG A 19 12.95 4.70 14.42
N ASN A 20 14.22 4.30 14.54
CA ASN A 20 15.15 4.86 15.51
C ASN A 20 16.52 5.16 14.87
N PRO A 21 16.73 6.40 14.37
CA PRO A 21 18.00 6.79 13.74
C PRO A 21 19.23 6.63 14.64
N SER A 22 19.09 6.70 15.97
CA SER A 22 20.22 6.58 16.90
C SER A 22 20.79 5.15 17.00
N GLU A 23 20.08 4.15 16.50
CA GLU A 23 20.55 2.76 16.45
C GLU A 23 21.42 2.47 15.23
N LEU A 24 21.50 3.41 14.27
CA LEU A 24 22.32 3.25 13.08
C LEU A 24 23.79 3.55 13.40
N GLN A 25 24.69 2.72 12.86
CA GLN A 25 26.11 3.06 12.82
C GLN A 25 26.33 4.26 11.89
N GLU A 26 27.39 5.03 12.16
CA GLU A 26 27.67 6.28 11.44
C GLU A 26 27.80 6.07 9.91
N ASN A 27 28.40 4.95 9.50
CA ASN A 27 28.67 4.54 8.13
C ASN A 27 27.64 3.51 7.58
N GLN A 28 26.50 3.34 8.24
CA GLN A 28 25.45 2.42 7.81
C GLN A 28 24.48 3.12 6.85
N LEU A 29 24.18 2.50 5.71
CA LEU A 29 23.11 2.97 4.83
C LEU A 29 21.78 2.93 5.61
N PRO A 30 21.05 4.06 5.75
CA PRO A 30 19.77 4.09 6.45
C PRO A 30 18.63 3.53 5.57
N LEU A 31 18.86 2.39 4.91
CA LEU A 31 17.91 1.61 4.12
C LEU A 31 18.33 0.13 4.22
N PRO A 32 17.47 -0.76 4.76
CA PRO A 32 17.82 -2.16 4.95
C PRO A 32 18.22 -2.87 3.66
N ASN A 33 19.21 -3.76 3.78
CA ASN A 33 19.63 -4.63 2.68
C ASN A 33 20.17 -5.97 3.20
N ASN A 34 19.34 -6.67 3.97
CA ASN A 34 19.66 -8.01 4.48
C ASN A 34 18.66 -9.04 3.94
N GLN A 35 18.84 -10.32 4.28
CA GLN A 35 18.00 -11.41 3.80
C GLN A 35 16.52 -11.22 4.15
N GLN A 36 16.21 -10.66 5.32
CA GLN A 36 14.84 -10.44 5.77
C GLN A 36 14.21 -9.20 5.13
N TYR A 37 14.99 -8.13 4.96
CA TYR A 37 14.55 -6.84 4.43
C TYR A 37 15.50 -6.35 3.32
N PRO A 38 15.40 -6.90 2.10
CA PRO A 38 16.28 -6.55 0.97
C PRO A 38 15.83 -5.27 0.27
N TYR A 39 15.51 -4.20 1.02
CA TYR A 39 14.82 -3.01 0.49
C TYR A 39 15.66 -2.21 -0.48
N LYS A 40 16.97 -2.05 -0.22
CA LYS A 40 17.91 -1.48 -1.20
C LYS A 40 17.90 -2.28 -2.50
N GLN A 41 18.02 -3.61 -2.42
CA GLN A 41 18.02 -4.45 -3.61
C GLN A 41 16.68 -4.35 -4.37
N ARG A 42 15.54 -4.31 -3.67
CA ARG A 42 14.22 -4.16 -4.30
C ARG A 42 14.06 -2.82 -5.02
N LEU A 43 14.55 -1.72 -4.43
CA LEU A 43 14.59 -0.42 -5.11
C LEU A 43 15.40 -0.48 -6.41
N LEU A 44 16.60 -1.07 -6.37
CA LEU A 44 17.46 -1.22 -7.54
C LEU A 44 16.82 -2.13 -8.61
N ASN A 45 16.15 -3.21 -8.20
CA ASN A 45 15.47 -4.11 -9.12
C ASN A 45 14.28 -3.41 -9.80
N TRP A 46 13.51 -2.59 -9.08
CA TRP A 46 12.46 -1.77 -9.68
C TRP A 46 13.02 -0.77 -10.69
N ALA A 47 14.12 -0.10 -10.35
CA ALA A 47 14.80 0.82 -11.26
C ALA A 47 15.34 0.15 -12.53
N ILE A 48 15.84 -1.09 -12.43
CA ILE A 48 16.23 -1.91 -13.59
C ILE A 48 15.02 -2.34 -14.41
N LYS A 49 13.93 -2.71 -13.75
CA LYS A 49 12.73 -3.23 -14.41
C LYS A 49 11.98 -2.16 -15.19
N GLU A 50 11.93 -0.95 -14.64
CA GLU A 50 11.21 0.20 -15.19
C GLU A 50 12.18 1.34 -15.57
N PRO A 51 13.11 1.13 -16.52
CA PRO A 51 14.11 2.14 -16.90
C PRO A 51 13.48 3.42 -17.46
N GLN A 52 12.26 3.32 -17.99
CA GLN A 52 11.47 4.42 -18.54
C GLN A 52 10.73 5.25 -17.48
N ARG A 53 10.64 4.77 -16.23
CA ARG A 53 10.02 5.50 -15.12
C ARG A 53 11.07 6.09 -14.21
N LYS A 54 10.74 7.24 -13.60
CA LYS A 54 11.45 7.71 -12.42
C LYS A 54 10.99 6.91 -11.19
N ILE A 55 11.93 6.46 -10.38
CA ILE A 55 11.70 5.81 -9.09
C ILE A 55 12.04 6.82 -8.00
N LYS A 56 11.02 7.41 -7.38
CA LYS A 56 11.19 8.42 -6.34
C LYS A 56 11.24 7.76 -4.97
N LEU A 57 12.43 7.70 -4.38
CA LEU A 57 12.65 7.29 -3.00
C LEU A 57 12.54 8.52 -2.10
N TYR A 58 11.45 8.62 -1.35
CA TYR A 58 11.31 9.59 -0.28
C TYR A 58 11.86 9.02 1.02
N TYR A 59 12.62 9.83 1.76
CA TYR A 59 13.13 9.47 3.08
C TYR A 59 12.95 10.59 4.10
N VAL A 60 12.89 10.24 5.38
CA VAL A 60 12.88 11.23 6.49
C VAL A 60 14.30 11.46 6.97
N SER A 61 14.82 12.69 6.82
CA SER A 61 16.20 13.04 7.18
C SER A 61 16.42 13.26 8.67
N THR A 62 15.37 13.49 9.46
CA THR A 62 15.49 13.80 10.89
C THR A 62 16.22 12.69 11.65
N GLY A 63 17.32 13.07 12.32
CA GLY A 63 18.15 12.17 13.10
C GLY A 63 19.23 11.42 12.29
N LEU A 64 19.27 11.56 10.97
CA LEU A 64 20.34 11.01 10.13
C LEU A 64 21.54 11.96 10.08
N ASN A 65 22.74 11.40 10.05
CA ASN A 65 23.98 12.18 9.88
C ASN A 65 24.27 12.48 8.39
N ARG A 66 25.25 13.35 8.13
CA ARG A 66 25.62 13.75 6.76
C ARG A 66 26.11 12.59 5.89
N GLN A 67 26.86 11.65 6.47
CA GLN A 67 27.37 10.49 5.75
C GLN A 67 26.22 9.55 5.33
N GLN A 68 25.26 9.30 6.23
CA GLN A 68 24.06 8.51 5.95
C GLN A 68 23.20 9.14 4.84
N ILE A 69 23.03 10.47 4.87
CA ILE A 69 22.34 11.21 3.80
C ILE A 69 23.10 11.09 2.47
N ALA A 70 24.44 11.23 2.48
CA ALA A 70 25.25 11.04 1.29
C ALA A 70 25.12 9.62 0.72
N MET A 71 25.11 8.59 1.57
CA MET A 71 24.92 7.19 1.17
C MET A 71 23.54 6.94 0.55
N LEU A 72 22.48 7.58 1.04
CA LEU A 72 21.16 7.55 0.37
C LEU A 72 21.26 8.17 -1.01
N ASN A 73 21.88 9.35 -1.15
CA ASN A 73 22.06 10.02 -2.44
C ASN A 73 22.94 9.22 -3.41
N HIS A 74 23.78 8.28 -2.95
CA HIS A 74 24.50 7.38 -3.84
C HIS A 74 23.58 6.41 -4.59
N LEU A 75 22.34 6.19 -4.14
CA LEU A 75 21.37 5.31 -4.81
C LEU A 75 20.92 5.86 -6.17
N SER A 76 21.10 7.16 -6.45
CA SER A 76 20.84 7.78 -7.75
C SER A 76 22.07 7.87 -8.67
N ASP A 77 23.25 7.42 -8.21
CA ASP A 77 24.52 7.52 -8.93
C ASP A 77 25.02 6.13 -9.40
N PRO A 78 25.00 5.84 -10.72
CA PRO A 78 25.52 4.59 -11.26
C PRO A 78 26.98 4.28 -10.88
N ASN A 79 27.83 5.30 -10.75
CA ASN A 79 29.24 5.13 -10.37
C ASN A 79 29.41 4.67 -8.92
N LYS A 80 28.35 4.77 -8.12
CA LYS A 80 28.31 4.34 -6.71
C LYS A 80 27.37 3.15 -6.50
N GLY A 81 26.99 2.46 -7.57
CA GLY A 81 26.11 1.30 -7.54
C GLY A 81 24.60 1.62 -7.52
N GLY A 82 24.23 2.88 -7.73
CA GLY A 82 22.86 3.35 -7.89
C GLY A 82 22.31 3.20 -9.31
N LYS A 83 21.18 3.86 -9.59
CA LYS A 83 20.57 3.93 -10.93
C LYS A 83 20.13 5.36 -11.25
N ASN A 84 20.34 5.79 -12.49
CA ASN A 84 20.07 7.15 -12.97
C ASN A 84 18.57 7.54 -13.01
N ASN A 85 17.68 6.56 -12.96
CA ASN A 85 16.24 6.77 -12.87
C ASN A 85 15.72 6.78 -11.42
N ILE A 86 16.58 6.56 -10.42
CA ILE A 86 16.25 6.78 -9.01
C ILE A 86 16.41 8.26 -8.67
N GLU A 87 15.41 8.85 -8.02
CA GLU A 87 15.44 10.19 -7.44
C GLU A 87 15.30 10.04 -5.92
N VAL A 88 16.29 10.54 -5.16
CA VAL A 88 16.30 10.46 -3.69
C VAL A 88 15.87 11.81 -3.13
N ILE A 89 14.81 11.82 -2.32
CA ILE A 89 14.09 13.04 -1.94
C ILE A 89 13.93 13.09 -0.43
N ASP A 90 14.39 14.17 0.20
CA ASP A 90 14.10 14.45 1.60
C ASP A 90 12.64 14.87 1.77
N PHE A 91 11.86 14.02 2.42
CA PHE A 91 10.45 14.23 2.69
C PHE A 91 10.20 15.48 3.54
N ILE A 92 11.00 15.71 4.58
CA ILE A 92 10.80 16.87 5.47
C ILE A 92 11.04 18.15 4.68
N GLN A 93 12.08 18.19 3.85
CA GLN A 93 12.40 19.34 3.02
C GLN A 93 11.28 19.69 2.04
N VAL A 94 10.64 18.66 1.44
CA VAL A 94 9.60 18.87 0.43
C VAL A 94 8.22 19.18 1.01
N PHE A 95 7.87 18.67 2.20
CA PHE A 95 6.49 18.75 2.69
C PHE A 95 6.29 19.70 3.90
N SER A 96 7.34 20.01 4.67
CA SER A 96 7.19 20.78 5.93
C SER A 96 6.70 22.22 5.76
N TYR A 97 6.90 22.84 4.60
CA TYR A 97 6.41 24.20 4.35
C TYR A 97 4.89 24.25 4.06
N LYS A 98 4.27 23.12 3.69
CA LYS A 98 2.87 23.04 3.28
C LYS A 98 2.00 22.26 4.26
N TYR A 99 2.59 21.36 5.04
CA TYR A 99 1.87 20.43 5.91
C TYR A 99 2.41 20.47 7.34
N ASP A 100 1.51 20.38 8.32
CA ASP A 100 1.90 20.16 9.72
C ASP A 100 2.31 18.70 9.91
N LEU A 101 3.62 18.47 9.96
CA LEU A 101 4.22 17.13 10.06
C LEU A 101 4.56 16.72 11.51
N LYS A 102 4.04 17.40 12.53
CA LYS A 102 4.31 17.07 13.95
C LYS A 102 4.05 15.61 14.30
N TYR A 103 3.12 14.95 13.60
CA TYR A 103 2.81 13.53 13.81
C TYR A 103 4.01 12.61 13.51
N LEU A 104 4.94 13.00 12.63
CA LEU A 104 6.11 12.18 12.29
C LEU A 104 7.03 11.96 13.51
N HIS A 105 7.20 12.98 14.35
CA HIS A 105 8.10 12.91 15.51
C HIS A 105 7.37 12.64 16.83
N ASN A 106 6.03 12.60 16.80
CA ASN A 106 5.25 12.32 17.99
C ASN A 106 5.27 10.83 18.34
N ARG A 107 5.63 10.48 19.58
CA ARG A 107 5.69 9.09 20.06
C ARG A 107 4.32 8.44 20.29
N LYS A 108 3.26 9.25 20.44
CA LYS A 108 1.87 8.78 20.60
C LYS A 108 1.26 8.30 19.28
N ILE A 109 1.84 8.69 18.15
CA ILE A 109 1.37 8.28 16.83
C ILE A 109 2.04 6.96 16.44
N PRO A 110 1.26 5.91 16.09
CA PRO A 110 1.80 4.65 15.59
C PRO A 110 2.77 4.85 14.44
N PHE A 111 3.84 4.07 14.42
CA PHE A 111 4.84 4.19 13.37
C PHE A 111 4.28 3.87 11.98
N ALA A 112 3.40 2.87 11.88
CA ALA A 112 2.70 2.53 10.64
C ALA A 112 1.89 3.70 10.09
N TRP A 113 1.15 4.43 10.94
CA TRP A 113 0.37 5.60 10.51
C TRP A 113 1.25 6.69 9.93
N LYS A 114 2.49 6.85 10.41
CA LYS A 114 3.42 7.85 9.84
C LYS A 114 3.76 7.52 8.40
N ILE A 115 4.04 6.25 8.13
CA ILE A 115 4.31 5.72 6.78
C ILE A 115 3.07 5.91 5.91
N ASP A 116 1.89 5.54 6.42
CA ASP A 116 0.65 5.61 5.66
C ASP A 116 0.22 7.05 5.37
N MET A 117 0.40 7.97 6.32
CA MET A 117 0.14 9.39 6.07
C MET A 117 1.09 9.97 5.03
N ALA A 118 2.37 9.60 5.10
CA ALA A 118 3.36 10.01 4.11
C ALA A 118 3.01 9.51 2.70
N ARG A 119 2.53 8.26 2.56
CA ARG A 119 2.12 7.70 1.26
C ARG A 119 1.04 8.55 0.57
N LEU A 120 0.05 9.01 1.33
CA LEU A 120 -1.01 9.88 0.78
C LEU A 120 -0.47 11.25 0.36
N LEU A 121 0.39 11.88 1.18
CA LEU A 121 1.00 13.17 0.85
C LEU A 121 1.83 13.11 -0.43
N MET A 122 2.64 12.07 -0.60
CA MET A 122 3.43 11.88 -1.81
C MET A 122 2.53 11.76 -3.04
N LEU A 123 1.43 11.00 -2.98
CA LEU A 123 0.48 10.88 -4.09
C LEU A 123 -0.24 12.19 -4.40
N ILE A 124 -0.56 12.99 -3.37
CA ILE A 124 -1.17 14.31 -3.54
C ILE A 124 -0.23 15.27 -4.30
N GLU A 125 1.06 15.30 -3.97
CA GLU A 125 2.00 16.29 -4.53
C GLU A 125 2.74 15.83 -5.78
N ALA A 126 3.10 14.54 -5.86
CA ALA A 126 3.86 13.96 -6.96
C ALA A 126 2.98 13.26 -8.01
N GLY A 127 1.67 13.16 -7.77
CA GLY A 127 0.71 12.66 -8.75
C GLY A 127 0.75 13.46 -10.06
N PRO A 128 0.40 12.87 -11.23
CA PRO A 128 0.02 11.48 -11.45
C PRO A 128 1.16 10.49 -11.17
N ALA A 129 0.90 9.45 -10.38
CA ALA A 129 1.93 8.52 -9.90
C ALA A 129 1.35 7.17 -9.40
N ILE A 130 2.22 6.22 -9.14
CA ILE A 130 1.91 4.97 -8.43
C ILE A 130 2.79 4.85 -7.18
N TYR A 131 2.21 4.55 -6.04
CA TYR A 131 2.94 4.22 -4.81
C TYR A 131 3.11 2.72 -4.68
N PHE A 132 4.28 2.27 -4.22
CA PHE A 132 4.55 0.89 -3.81
C PHE A 132 5.21 0.85 -2.42
N ASP A 133 4.70 -0.03 -1.56
CA ASP A 133 5.44 -0.48 -0.38
C ASP A 133 6.68 -1.30 -0.82
N PHE A 134 7.70 -1.33 0.04
CA PHE A 134 8.95 -2.03 -0.24
C PHE A 134 8.82 -3.55 -0.29
N ASP A 135 7.71 -4.12 0.19
CA ASP A 135 7.38 -5.54 0.08
C ASP A 135 6.71 -5.91 -1.24
N ILE A 136 6.43 -4.93 -2.11
CA ILE A 136 5.97 -5.18 -3.46
C ILE A 136 7.16 -5.49 -4.39
N LEU A 137 7.16 -6.70 -4.94
CA LEU A 137 8.21 -7.19 -5.81
C LEU A 137 8.07 -6.62 -7.24
N PRO A 138 9.20 -6.36 -7.93
CA PRO A 138 9.19 -6.08 -9.36
C PRO A 138 8.43 -7.15 -10.13
N THR A 139 7.67 -6.73 -11.12
CA THR A 139 6.85 -7.63 -11.94
C THR A 139 7.69 -8.39 -12.96
N ASP A 140 7.13 -9.50 -13.46
CA ASP A 140 7.73 -10.34 -14.51
C ASP A 140 7.85 -9.59 -15.85
N LYS A 141 6.96 -8.63 -16.10
CA LYS A 141 6.96 -7.71 -17.26
C LYS A 141 7.02 -6.26 -16.80
N GLN A 142 7.25 -5.32 -17.71
CA GLN A 142 7.08 -3.91 -17.40
C GLN A 142 5.61 -3.62 -17.09
N ILE A 143 5.34 -2.71 -16.16
CA ILE A 143 4.00 -2.31 -15.74
C ILE A 143 3.18 -1.79 -16.94
N GLY A 144 3.84 -1.03 -17.82
CA GLY A 144 3.19 -0.37 -18.95
C GLY A 144 2.14 0.65 -18.48
N LYS A 145 1.12 0.87 -19.30
CA LYS A 145 0.00 1.77 -18.95
C LYS A 145 -0.91 1.15 -17.88
N ILE A 146 -1.33 1.93 -16.90
CA ILE A 146 -2.30 1.49 -15.88
C ILE A 146 -3.65 2.15 -16.15
N ILE A 147 -4.71 1.34 -16.11
CA ILE A 147 -6.09 1.77 -16.20
C ILE A 147 -6.66 1.80 -14.79
N VAL A 148 -7.24 2.94 -14.43
CA VAL A 148 -8.05 3.08 -13.21
C VAL A 148 -9.38 3.70 -13.56
N ASN A 149 -10.34 3.50 -12.67
CA ASN A 149 -11.61 4.21 -12.71
C ASN A 149 -11.55 5.32 -11.65
N ASN A 150 -12.27 6.43 -11.85
CA ASN A 150 -12.39 7.50 -10.86
C ASN A 150 -11.06 8.15 -10.41
N HIS A 151 -10.06 8.16 -11.29
CA HIS A 151 -8.73 8.75 -11.05
C HIS A 151 -7.90 8.15 -9.90
N ILE A 152 -8.39 7.11 -9.24
CA ILE A 152 -7.72 6.42 -8.14
C ILE A 152 -7.91 4.90 -8.30
N GLY A 153 -6.85 4.14 -8.02
CA GLY A 153 -6.95 2.68 -7.98
C GLY A 153 -6.06 2.08 -6.91
N TYR A 154 -6.41 0.87 -6.50
CA TYR A 154 -5.68 0.08 -5.51
C TYR A 154 -5.28 -1.27 -6.09
N ALA A 155 -4.25 -1.89 -5.50
CA ALA A 155 -4.00 -3.31 -5.77
C ALA A 155 -5.12 -4.17 -5.21
N MET A 156 -5.27 -5.34 -5.82
CA MET A 156 -6.05 -6.43 -5.25
C MET A 156 -5.14 -7.27 -4.34
N GLY A 157 -5.42 -7.26 -3.05
CA GLY A 157 -4.83 -8.17 -2.07
C GLY A 157 -5.73 -9.38 -1.80
N GLN A 158 -5.20 -10.33 -1.03
CA GLN A 158 -5.95 -11.44 -0.44
C GLN A 158 -5.74 -11.40 1.07
N ASP A 159 -6.81 -11.58 1.85
CA ASP A 159 -6.70 -11.76 3.30
C ASP A 159 -6.36 -13.21 3.66
N ILE A 160 -6.19 -13.46 4.96
CA ILE A 160 -5.92 -14.78 5.53
C ILE A 160 -7.03 -15.82 5.29
N ALA A 161 -8.20 -15.39 4.84
CA ALA A 161 -9.34 -16.24 4.52
C ALA A 161 -9.58 -16.30 2.99
N ASP A 162 -8.56 -15.97 2.19
CA ASP A 162 -8.56 -15.94 0.74
C ASP A 162 -9.58 -14.98 0.10
N ASN A 163 -10.15 -14.06 0.87
CA ASN A 163 -11.05 -13.05 0.32
C ASN A 163 -10.24 -11.93 -0.35
N LYS A 164 -10.77 -11.44 -1.47
CA LYS A 164 -10.18 -10.33 -2.20
C LYS A 164 -10.48 -9.00 -1.51
N LEU A 165 -9.46 -8.18 -1.28
CA LEU A 165 -9.61 -6.82 -0.72
C LEU A 165 -8.76 -5.80 -1.50
N LEU A 166 -9.06 -4.51 -1.31
CA LEU A 166 -8.20 -3.44 -1.80
C LEU A 166 -7.01 -3.28 -0.86
N ASP A 167 -5.81 -3.43 -1.41
CA ASP A 167 -4.55 -3.27 -0.68
C ASP A 167 -3.98 -1.87 -0.94
N VAL A 168 -3.75 -1.13 0.16
CA VAL A 168 -3.16 0.22 0.13
C VAL A 168 -1.64 0.20 0.00
N SER A 169 -1.01 -0.98 0.01
CA SER A 169 0.40 -1.17 -0.35
C SER A 169 0.70 -0.78 -1.79
N VAL A 170 -0.35 -0.69 -2.63
CA VAL A 170 -0.28 -0.05 -3.94
C VAL A 170 -1.45 0.90 -4.13
N ILE A 171 -1.16 2.17 -4.40
CA ILE A 171 -2.17 3.17 -4.74
C ILE A 171 -1.74 3.89 -6.01
N VAL A 172 -2.64 4.00 -6.96
CA VAL A 172 -2.46 4.74 -8.22
C VAL A 172 -3.31 6.01 -8.17
N SER A 173 -2.71 7.13 -8.52
CA SER A 173 -3.43 8.38 -8.80
C SER A 173 -3.13 8.83 -10.22
N THR A 174 -4.17 9.09 -11.02
CA THR A 174 -3.98 9.65 -12.38
C THR A 174 -3.91 11.18 -12.40
N GLU A 175 -3.93 11.82 -11.24
CA GLU A 175 -3.90 13.27 -11.15
C GLU A 175 -3.07 13.76 -9.97
N LYS A 176 -2.51 14.97 -10.12
CA LYS A 176 -1.97 15.74 -9.01
C LYS A 176 -3.12 16.27 -8.17
N ASN A 177 -2.92 16.39 -6.87
CA ASN A 177 -3.91 16.93 -5.94
C ASN A 177 -5.25 16.18 -5.98
N ASN A 178 -5.19 14.85 -6.10
CA ASN A 178 -6.38 14.00 -6.15
C ASN A 178 -7.26 14.24 -4.93
N SER A 179 -8.48 14.74 -5.17
CA SER A 179 -9.41 15.16 -4.11
C SER A 179 -9.82 14.01 -3.17
N VAL A 180 -9.84 12.79 -3.69
CA VAL A 180 -10.18 11.57 -2.95
C VAL A 180 -9.04 11.20 -2.00
N ILE A 181 -7.81 11.19 -2.49
CA ILE A 181 -6.61 10.94 -1.66
C ILE A 181 -6.45 12.05 -0.61
N ARG A 182 -6.72 13.31 -0.99
CA ARG A 182 -6.71 14.44 -0.06
C ARG A 182 -7.74 14.27 1.06
N ALA A 183 -8.96 13.85 0.74
CA ALA A 183 -9.98 13.60 1.77
C ALA A 183 -9.55 12.51 2.77
N ALA A 184 -8.93 11.41 2.30
CA ALA A 184 -8.37 10.38 3.18
C ALA A 184 -7.24 10.93 4.08
N TYR A 185 -6.31 11.70 3.50
CA TYR A 185 -5.23 12.32 4.27
C TYR A 185 -5.77 13.29 5.31
N ASP A 186 -6.64 14.21 4.93
CA ASP A 186 -7.19 15.22 5.83
C ASP A 186 -7.98 14.56 6.96
N ALA A 187 -8.76 13.51 6.66
CA ALA A 187 -9.50 12.74 7.66
C ALA A 187 -8.54 12.08 8.65
N ALA A 188 -7.54 11.32 8.20
CA ALA A 188 -6.59 10.69 9.10
C ALA A 188 -5.74 11.72 9.87
N ASN A 189 -5.37 12.84 9.24
CA ASN A 189 -4.64 13.93 9.89
C ASN A 189 -5.45 14.61 11.00
N HIS A 190 -6.78 14.66 10.89
CA HIS A 190 -7.65 15.15 11.96
C HIS A 190 -7.44 14.35 13.26
N PHE A 191 -7.40 13.02 13.17
CA PHE A 191 -7.17 12.14 14.33
C PHE A 191 -5.74 12.29 14.85
N CYS A 192 -4.73 12.27 13.96
CA CYS A 192 -3.33 12.51 14.35
C CYS A 192 -3.15 13.84 15.07
N SER A 193 -3.73 14.92 14.54
CA SER A 193 -3.66 16.27 15.12
C SER A 193 -4.35 16.34 16.48
N THR A 194 -5.48 15.65 16.64
CA THR A 194 -6.19 15.54 17.92
C THR A 194 -5.34 14.82 18.96
N ILE A 195 -4.71 13.69 18.59
CA ILE A 195 -3.82 12.94 19.47
C ILE A 195 -2.59 13.76 19.87
N VAL A 196 -1.98 14.48 18.92
CA VAL A 196 -0.80 15.33 19.17
C VAL A 196 -1.11 16.43 20.19
N LYS A 197 -2.32 17.01 20.17
CA LYS A 197 -2.74 18.10 21.06
C LYS A 197 -3.12 17.65 22.47
N ASN A 198 -3.47 16.39 22.67
CA ASN A 198 -3.95 15.88 23.95
C ASN A 198 -2.83 15.21 24.78
N ASP A 199 -2.91 15.31 26.10
CA ASP A 199 -1.94 14.72 27.02
C ASP A 199 -2.02 13.17 27.05
N SER A 200 -0.94 12.49 27.44
CA SER A 200 -0.84 11.02 27.49
C SER A 200 -1.87 10.38 28.44
N THR A 201 -2.21 11.07 29.52
CA THR A 201 -3.26 10.66 30.47
C THR A 201 -4.66 10.60 29.85
N MET A 202 -4.88 11.34 28.76
CA MET A 202 -6.12 11.36 28.00
C MET A 202 -6.08 10.44 26.78
N LEU A 203 -4.93 9.85 26.45
CA LEU A 203 -4.77 9.07 25.21
C LEU A 203 -5.69 7.85 25.17
N ASP A 204 -5.79 7.09 26.26
CA ASP A 204 -6.68 5.91 26.30
C ASP A 204 -8.15 6.30 26.16
N LYS A 205 -8.55 7.42 26.76
CA LYS A 205 -9.90 7.98 26.63
C LYS A 205 -10.14 8.54 25.23
N VAL A 206 -9.16 9.19 24.61
CA VAL A 206 -9.23 9.69 23.24
C VAL A 206 -9.31 8.53 22.26
N LEU A 207 -8.49 7.48 22.43
CA LEU A 207 -8.56 6.27 21.62
C LEU A 207 -9.90 5.54 21.82
N GLU A 208 -10.44 5.52 23.03
CA GLU A 208 -11.76 4.94 23.32
C GLU A 208 -12.91 5.75 22.72
N LEU A 209 -12.91 7.07 22.90
CA LEU A 209 -13.91 8.00 22.35
C LEU A 209 -13.90 8.03 20.83
N LEU A 210 -12.75 7.80 20.21
CA LEU A 210 -12.61 7.72 18.75
C LEU A 210 -12.85 6.30 18.22
N GLY A 211 -13.21 5.32 19.07
CA GLY A 211 -13.41 3.93 18.66
C GLY A 211 -12.12 3.22 18.18
N LEU A 212 -10.96 3.82 18.44
CA LEU A 212 -9.65 3.41 17.90
C LEU A 212 -8.98 2.27 18.67
N LYS A 213 -9.52 1.82 19.81
CA LYS A 213 -8.99 0.67 20.57
C LYS A 213 -8.97 -0.63 19.73
N VAL A 214 -9.83 -0.75 18.72
CA VAL A 214 -9.89 -1.91 17.80
C VAL A 214 -9.17 -1.63 16.47
N LEU A 215 -8.96 -0.35 16.11
CA LEU A 215 -8.48 0.13 14.80
C LEU A 215 -7.00 0.55 14.79
N TYR A 216 -6.26 0.29 15.86
CA TYR A 216 -4.96 0.91 16.10
C TYR A 216 -3.90 0.73 14.98
N PRO A 217 -3.89 -0.33 14.13
CA PRO A 217 -2.97 -0.38 13.00
C PRO A 217 -3.50 0.24 11.70
N GLU A 218 -4.79 0.56 11.58
CA GLU A 218 -5.45 0.63 10.26
C GLU A 218 -6.13 1.97 9.91
N LEU A 219 -5.92 3.06 10.66
CA LEU A 219 -6.61 4.34 10.44
C LEU A 219 -6.61 4.80 8.97
N VAL A 220 -5.43 4.84 8.34
CA VAL A 220 -5.29 5.29 6.96
C VAL A 220 -5.84 4.27 5.98
N TRP A 221 -5.65 2.97 6.25
CA TRP A 221 -6.25 1.91 5.46
C TRP A 221 -7.78 2.03 5.47
N LEU A 222 -8.40 2.16 6.65
CA LEU A 222 -9.84 2.33 6.80
C LEU A 222 -10.34 3.61 6.11
N ALA A 223 -9.62 4.72 6.20
CA ALA A 223 -9.97 5.93 5.46
C ALA A 223 -9.95 5.68 3.93
N CYS A 224 -8.90 5.02 3.43
CA CYS A 224 -8.76 4.66 2.03
C CYS A 224 -9.85 3.69 1.56
N ILE A 225 -10.16 2.65 2.33
CA ILE A 225 -11.17 1.68 1.94
C ILE A 225 -12.59 2.24 2.15
N SER A 226 -12.82 3.19 3.03
CA SER A 226 -14.16 3.80 3.14
C SER A 226 -14.56 4.57 1.88
N ILE A 227 -13.59 5.10 1.13
CA ILE A 227 -13.84 5.86 -0.10
C ILE A 227 -14.61 5.05 -1.15
N PRO A 228 -14.15 3.86 -1.61
CA PRO A 228 -14.90 3.07 -2.58
C PRO A 228 -16.31 2.72 -2.12
N ALA A 229 -16.49 2.42 -0.83
CA ALA A 229 -17.80 2.16 -0.25
C ALA A 229 -18.71 3.40 -0.29
N LEU A 230 -18.18 4.60 -0.11
CA LEU A 230 -18.94 5.86 -0.14
C LEU A 230 -19.18 6.42 -1.55
N MET A 231 -18.32 6.09 -2.52
CA MET A 231 -18.40 6.63 -3.88
C MET A 231 -19.13 5.69 -4.85
N CYS A 232 -19.17 4.39 -4.58
CA CYS A 232 -19.85 3.43 -5.43
C CYS A 232 -21.36 3.44 -5.15
N LYS A 233 -22.17 3.96 -6.08
CA LYS A 233 -23.64 3.97 -5.95
C LYS A 233 -24.23 2.58 -6.14
N ASN A 234 -25.42 2.36 -5.56
CA ASN A 234 -26.22 1.14 -5.72
C ASN A 234 -25.48 -0.13 -5.26
N LEU A 235 -24.83 -0.06 -4.10
CA LEU A 235 -24.28 -1.25 -3.43
C LEU A 235 -25.42 -2.12 -2.92
N GLN A 236 -25.35 -3.42 -3.19
CA GLN A 236 -26.25 -4.41 -2.60
C GLN A 236 -25.80 -4.72 -1.18
N ASN A 237 -26.72 -5.11 -0.30
CA ASN A 237 -26.42 -5.53 1.07
C ASN A 237 -25.56 -4.51 1.85
N CYS A 238 -25.77 -3.23 1.59
CA CYS A 238 -25.10 -2.14 2.31
C CYS A 238 -26.00 -1.69 3.47
N ASN A 239 -25.41 -1.39 4.63
CA ASN A 239 -26.18 -0.90 5.78
C ASN A 239 -26.77 0.49 5.47
N GLU A 240 -27.96 0.79 6.04
CA GLU A 240 -28.64 2.08 5.88
C GLU A 240 -27.75 3.31 6.16
N THR A 241 -26.83 3.21 7.12
CA THR A 241 -25.90 4.30 7.45
C THR A 241 -25.02 4.65 6.26
N ILE A 242 -24.48 3.64 5.57
CA ILE A 242 -23.63 3.88 4.39
C ILE A 242 -24.47 4.44 3.24
N ILE A 243 -25.68 3.94 3.03
CA ILE A 243 -26.60 4.44 2.00
C ILE A 243 -26.92 5.92 2.25
N LYS A 244 -27.28 6.29 3.49
CA LYS A 244 -27.55 7.69 3.88
C LYS A 244 -26.33 8.58 3.64
N LEU A 245 -25.12 8.10 3.94
CA LEU A 245 -23.89 8.84 3.66
C LEU A 245 -23.60 8.94 2.16
N GLN A 246 -23.90 7.93 1.35
CA GLN A 246 -23.76 8.01 -0.11
C GLN A 246 -24.70 9.07 -0.71
N GLU A 247 -25.92 9.16 -0.18
CA GLU A 247 -26.97 10.09 -0.63
C GLU A 247 -26.81 11.51 -0.08
N SER A 248 -26.06 11.69 1.01
CA SER A 248 -25.89 13.02 1.62
C SER A 248 -25.00 13.94 0.77
N ASN A 249 -25.27 15.25 0.86
CA ASN A 249 -24.48 16.31 0.23
C ASN A 249 -23.20 16.67 1.00
N GLU A 250 -22.85 15.90 2.04
CA GLU A 250 -21.65 16.16 2.82
C GLU A 250 -20.37 15.95 1.98
N SER A 251 -19.30 16.63 2.37
CA SER A 251 -17.99 16.39 1.76
C SER A 251 -17.49 14.98 2.07
N LEU A 252 -16.68 14.41 1.18
CA LEU A 252 -16.06 13.11 1.41
C LEU A 252 -15.25 13.08 2.72
N TYR A 253 -14.56 14.18 3.04
CA TYR A 253 -13.87 14.34 4.32
C TYR A 253 -14.83 14.16 5.53
N ASN A 254 -15.97 14.85 5.55
CA ASN A 254 -16.93 14.73 6.66
C ASN A 254 -17.52 13.32 6.78
N LYS A 255 -17.82 12.69 5.63
CA LYS A 255 -18.28 11.28 5.60
C LYS A 255 -17.23 10.34 6.20
N LEU A 256 -15.95 10.54 5.88
CA LEU A 256 -14.85 9.74 6.44
C LEU A 256 -14.70 9.97 7.95
N ILE A 257 -14.74 11.22 8.42
CA ILE A 257 -14.73 11.52 9.86
C ILE A 257 -15.87 10.78 10.58
N TYR A 258 -17.09 10.83 10.01
CA TYR A 258 -18.23 10.12 10.56
C TYR A 258 -17.99 8.61 10.69
N ILE A 259 -17.53 7.96 9.62
CA ILE A 259 -17.24 6.52 9.61
C ILE A 259 -16.20 6.15 10.67
N LEU A 260 -15.10 6.91 10.73
CA LEU A 260 -13.99 6.67 11.63
C LEU A 260 -14.38 6.90 13.09
N THR A 261 -15.31 7.82 13.37
CA THR A 261 -15.75 8.14 14.75
C THR A 261 -16.84 7.20 15.26
N ASN A 262 -17.76 6.77 14.39
CA ASN A 262 -18.96 6.01 14.79
C ASN A 262 -18.80 4.50 14.65
N ASN A 263 -17.56 3.99 14.65
CA ASN A 263 -17.23 2.57 14.62
C ASN A 263 -17.93 1.79 13.48
N GLN A 264 -18.09 2.41 12.31
CA GLN A 264 -18.78 1.81 11.15
C GLN A 264 -17.88 0.85 10.33
N GLN A 265 -16.71 0.51 10.87
CA GLN A 265 -15.69 -0.31 10.21
C GLN A 265 -16.21 -1.66 9.72
N SER A 266 -16.95 -2.40 10.55
CA SER A 266 -17.53 -3.70 10.17
C SER A 266 -18.52 -3.56 9.00
N ASN A 267 -19.28 -2.47 8.95
CA ASN A 267 -20.21 -2.18 7.86
C ASN A 267 -19.48 -1.85 6.56
N ILE A 268 -18.37 -1.09 6.63
CA ILE A 268 -17.52 -0.83 5.46
C ILE A 268 -16.92 -2.13 4.94
N ILE A 269 -16.27 -2.91 5.81
CA ILE A 269 -15.65 -4.19 5.46
C ILE A 269 -16.70 -5.18 4.91
N TYR A 270 -17.89 -5.22 5.47
CA TYR A 270 -18.98 -6.04 4.95
C TYR A 270 -19.43 -5.59 3.55
N ALA A 271 -19.56 -4.28 3.33
CA ALA A 271 -19.90 -3.73 2.02
C ALA A 271 -18.87 -4.14 0.96
N TYR A 272 -17.59 -4.20 1.32
CA TYR A 272 -16.52 -4.73 0.46
C TYR A 272 -16.76 -6.16 0.01
N TYR A 273 -16.91 -7.07 0.97
CA TYR A 273 -17.00 -8.50 0.68
C TYR A 273 -18.26 -8.87 -0.12
N LYS A 274 -19.31 -8.06 -0.03
CA LYS A 274 -20.59 -8.33 -0.72
C LYS A 274 -20.76 -7.61 -2.05
N ASN A 275 -19.82 -6.73 -2.44
CA ASN A 275 -20.00 -5.90 -3.64
C ASN A 275 -18.79 -5.93 -4.58
N GLU A 276 -18.82 -6.83 -5.56
CA GLU A 276 -17.81 -6.90 -6.63
C GLU A 276 -17.68 -5.59 -7.44
N ARG A 277 -18.74 -4.78 -7.47
CA ARG A 277 -18.72 -3.44 -8.11
C ARG A 277 -17.64 -2.53 -7.51
N ILE A 278 -17.41 -2.63 -6.20
CA ILE A 278 -16.35 -1.86 -5.55
C ILE A 278 -14.99 -2.26 -6.13
N MET A 279 -14.74 -3.57 -6.23
CA MET A 279 -13.51 -4.09 -6.82
C MET A 279 -13.35 -3.67 -8.27
N HIS A 280 -14.42 -3.75 -9.06
CA HIS A 280 -14.40 -3.35 -10.47
C HIS A 280 -14.11 -1.86 -10.67
N ASN A 281 -14.56 -1.01 -9.75
CA ASN A 281 -14.49 0.45 -9.86
C ASN A 281 -13.24 1.06 -9.24
N PHE A 282 -12.48 0.31 -8.46
CA PHE A 282 -11.33 0.84 -7.73
C PHE A 282 -10.08 -0.05 -7.82
N ASN A 283 -10.11 -1.13 -8.60
CA ASN A 283 -8.90 -1.88 -8.90
C ASN A 283 -8.04 -1.18 -9.97
N CYS A 284 -6.73 -1.28 -9.80
CA CYS A 284 -5.78 -1.01 -10.86
C CYS A 284 -5.77 -2.16 -11.87
N LYS A 285 -5.87 -1.86 -13.16
CA LYS A 285 -5.73 -2.85 -14.24
C LYS A 285 -4.54 -2.49 -15.12
N GLY A 286 -3.75 -3.47 -15.51
CA GLY A 286 -2.64 -3.29 -16.44
C GLY A 286 -2.02 -4.62 -16.83
N PHE A 287 -0.94 -4.58 -17.61
CA PHE A 287 -0.24 -5.78 -18.08
C PHE A 287 0.79 -6.28 -17.05
N PHE A 288 0.41 -6.32 -15.78
CA PHE A 288 1.31 -6.66 -14.68
C PHE A 288 0.58 -7.37 -13.55
N LYS A 289 1.32 -8.21 -12.82
CA LYS A 289 0.86 -8.89 -11.62
C LYS A 289 1.68 -8.43 -10.44
N ILE A 290 1.02 -7.87 -9.45
CA ILE A 290 1.65 -7.45 -8.20
C ILE A 290 1.87 -8.70 -7.34
N THR A 291 3.10 -8.89 -6.89
CA THR A 291 3.47 -9.94 -5.93
C THR A 291 3.99 -9.27 -4.68
N ARG A 292 3.47 -9.66 -3.52
CA ARG A 292 3.93 -9.19 -2.22
C ARG A 292 4.83 -10.22 -1.57
N ASP A 293 5.99 -9.79 -1.09
CA ASP A 293 6.91 -10.63 -0.33
C ASP A 293 6.57 -10.58 1.15
N LEU A 294 5.98 -11.67 1.63
CA LEU A 294 5.59 -11.88 3.04
C LEU A 294 6.56 -12.80 3.78
N THR A 295 7.71 -13.15 3.20
CA THR A 295 8.66 -14.08 3.82
C THR A 295 9.18 -13.59 5.17
N TRP A 296 9.17 -12.28 5.41
CA TRP A 296 9.52 -11.66 6.69
C TRP A 296 8.49 -11.86 7.80
N LEU A 297 7.22 -12.19 7.48
CA LEU A 297 6.19 -12.55 8.47
C LEU A 297 6.37 -13.97 9.02
N MET A 298 7.28 -14.76 8.43
CA MET A 298 7.54 -16.15 8.80
C MET A 298 8.97 -16.32 9.35
N PRO A 299 9.34 -15.69 10.49
CA PRO A 299 10.54 -16.10 11.19
C PRO A 299 10.25 -17.46 11.85
N GLN A 300 10.49 -18.56 11.13
CA GLN A 300 10.49 -19.95 11.61
C GLN A 300 9.16 -20.52 12.12
N HIS A 301 8.25 -20.92 11.21
CA HIS A 301 7.34 -22.06 11.46
C HIS A 301 8.00 -23.40 11.05
N ASN A 302 9.26 -23.60 11.45
CA ASN A 302 9.96 -24.89 11.32
C ASN A 302 10.15 -25.58 12.67
N SER A 303 9.42 -25.20 13.71
CA SER A 303 9.26 -26.00 14.91
C SER A 303 7.79 -26.30 15.14
N ILE A 304 7.52 -27.57 15.46
CA ILE A 304 6.25 -28.12 15.98
C ILE A 304 5.18 -28.42 14.91
N TYR A 305 5.48 -29.36 14.00
CA TYR A 305 4.65 -30.56 13.76
C TYR A 305 5.56 -31.69 13.25
N ALA A 306 6.64 -31.94 13.97
CA ALA A 306 7.27 -33.25 13.96
C ALA A 306 6.69 -33.97 15.18
N THR A 307 5.90 -35.02 14.93
CA THR A 307 5.52 -36.02 15.90
C THR A 307 6.76 -36.47 16.67
N SER A 308 6.88 -36.05 17.94
CA SER A 308 7.82 -36.66 18.86
C SER A 308 7.21 -37.96 19.37
N GLU A 309 7.35 -39.02 18.57
CA GLU A 309 7.59 -40.33 19.17
C GLU A 309 9.02 -40.33 19.75
N ASN A 310 9.13 -40.96 20.91
CA ASN A 310 10.35 -41.14 21.69
C ASN A 310 11.55 -41.58 20.82
N ASN A 311 12.72 -40.97 21.04
CA ASN A 311 13.78 -41.68 21.77
C ASN A 311 15.03 -40.83 22.02
N GLN A 312 15.73 -41.27 23.05
CA GLN A 312 16.86 -40.70 23.74
C GLN A 312 18.17 -40.66 22.92
N ASN A 313 19.07 -39.82 23.45
CA ASN A 313 20.53 -39.97 23.54
C ASN A 313 21.47 -39.28 22.52
N SER A 314 22.31 -38.44 23.15
CA SER A 314 23.78 -38.33 23.05
C SER A 314 24.44 -37.60 21.88
N HIS A 315 25.36 -36.71 22.31
CA HIS A 315 26.51 -36.08 21.66
C HIS A 315 26.96 -36.56 20.26
N SER A 316 27.26 -35.61 19.37
CA SER A 316 28.65 -35.27 18.95
C SER A 316 28.67 -34.33 17.73
N ASN A 317 29.72 -33.52 17.66
CA ASN A 317 30.07 -32.67 16.51
C ASN A 317 30.36 -33.50 15.26
N THR A 318 29.88 -33.06 14.10
CA THR A 318 30.62 -33.14 12.83
C THR A 318 29.95 -32.26 11.76
N GLU A 319 30.77 -31.46 11.08
CA GLU A 319 30.42 -30.71 9.88
C GLU A 319 30.01 -31.65 8.73
N LYS A 320 28.97 -31.29 7.95
CA LYS A 320 28.79 -31.60 6.52
C LYS A 320 27.60 -30.82 5.94
N PRO A 321 27.50 -30.67 4.60
CA PRO A 321 27.37 -29.39 3.92
C PRO A 321 25.92 -28.97 3.65
N ALA A 322 25.77 -27.69 3.30
CA ALA A 322 24.53 -27.02 2.94
C ALA A 322 23.69 -27.81 1.91
N SER A 323 22.62 -28.44 2.38
CA SER A 323 21.48 -28.81 1.56
C SER A 323 20.56 -27.61 1.44
N THR A 324 20.33 -27.14 0.21
CA THR A 324 19.35 -26.09 -0.12
C THR A 324 17.98 -26.49 0.42
N PRO A 325 17.33 -25.69 1.29
CA PRO A 325 15.96 -25.97 1.69
C PRO A 325 15.02 -25.74 0.50
N PRO A 326 13.95 -26.53 0.36
CA PRO A 326 12.95 -26.32 -0.68
C PRO A 326 12.29 -24.95 -0.49
N SER A 327 12.26 -24.13 -1.55
CA SER A 327 11.52 -22.88 -1.58
C SER A 327 10.02 -23.18 -1.49
N ALA A 328 9.40 -22.87 -0.34
CA ALA A 328 7.96 -22.81 -0.23
C ALA A 328 7.48 -21.55 -0.98
N ASN A 329 7.17 -21.72 -2.27
CA ASN A 329 6.58 -20.67 -3.10
C ASN A 329 5.09 -20.52 -2.75
N PHE A 330 4.76 -19.67 -1.78
CA PHE A 330 3.40 -19.13 -1.70
C PHE A 330 3.24 -18.05 -2.76
N THR A 331 2.82 -18.48 -3.95
CA THR A 331 2.42 -17.58 -5.02
C THR A 331 0.94 -17.24 -4.80
N THR A 332 0.62 -16.04 -4.32
CA THR A 332 -0.74 -15.51 -4.51
C THR A 332 -0.91 -15.24 -6.01
N CYS A 333 -1.53 -16.22 -6.69
CA CYS A 333 -1.77 -16.20 -8.12
C CYS A 333 -3.04 -15.41 -8.44
N LEU A 334 -2.88 -14.11 -8.69
CA LEU A 334 -3.87 -13.33 -9.43
C LEU A 334 -3.84 -13.73 -10.92
N HIS A 335 -4.75 -14.61 -11.32
CA HIS A 335 -5.14 -14.76 -12.71
C HIS A 335 -6.02 -13.56 -13.11
N VAL A 336 -5.52 -12.73 -14.03
CA VAL A 336 -6.37 -11.85 -14.83
C VAL A 336 -6.77 -12.65 -16.07
N THR A 337 -7.99 -13.18 -16.08
CA THR A 337 -8.58 -13.74 -17.29
C THR A 337 -8.87 -12.60 -18.26
N THR A 338 -8.04 -12.46 -19.30
CA THR A 338 -8.42 -11.72 -20.50
C THR A 338 -9.38 -12.60 -21.31
N ALA A 339 -10.68 -12.47 -21.09
CA ALA A 339 -11.65 -12.84 -22.10
C ALA A 339 -11.84 -11.62 -23.02
N MET A 340 -11.05 -11.54 -24.09
CA MET A 340 -11.50 -10.83 -25.29
C MET A 340 -12.28 -11.83 -26.12
N ASP A 341 -13.57 -11.93 -25.86
CA ASP A 341 -14.48 -12.61 -26.78
C ASP A 341 -14.69 -11.66 -27.97
N THR A 342 -14.16 -12.04 -29.13
CA THR A 342 -14.24 -11.29 -30.39
C THR A 342 -15.20 -11.96 -31.36
N SER A 343 -16.21 -12.68 -30.86
CA SER A 343 -17.29 -13.17 -31.72
C SER A 343 -18.26 -12.03 -32.05
N PRO A 344 -18.49 -11.72 -33.34
CA PRO A 344 -19.54 -10.78 -33.74
C PRO A 344 -20.92 -11.35 -33.44
N PRO A 345 -21.95 -10.49 -33.23
CA PRO A 345 -23.30 -10.95 -32.90
C PRO A 345 -23.89 -11.74 -34.08
N PRO A 346 -24.78 -12.72 -33.82
CA PRO A 346 -25.40 -13.52 -34.87
C PRO A 346 -26.25 -12.62 -35.77
N GLN A 347 -25.90 -12.59 -37.06
CA GLN A 347 -26.69 -11.96 -38.10
C GLN A 347 -27.94 -12.82 -38.36
N HIS A 348 -29.11 -12.23 -38.11
CA HIS A 348 -30.38 -12.77 -38.58
C HIS A 348 -30.39 -12.80 -40.11
N ILE A 349 -30.32 -14.00 -40.68
CA ILE A 349 -30.68 -14.27 -42.07
C ILE A 349 -32.13 -14.75 -42.07
N ILE A 350 -33.02 -13.89 -42.57
CA ILE A 350 -34.40 -14.22 -42.94
C ILE A 350 -34.45 -14.44 -44.44
N THR A 351 -34.59 -15.70 -44.88
CA THR A 351 -35.26 -16.19 -46.11
C THR A 351 -35.07 -17.71 -46.14
N LYS A 352 -35.98 -18.64 -46.49
CA LYS A 352 -37.25 -18.63 -47.26
C LYS A 352 -37.81 -20.07 -47.20
N MET A 353 -39.10 -20.29 -46.97
CA MET A 353 -39.92 -21.44 -47.47
C MET A 353 -41.38 -20.98 -47.37
N ILE A 354 -42.10 -20.64 -48.45
CA ILE A 354 -42.77 -21.55 -49.40
C ILE A 354 -43.48 -22.71 -48.71
N SER A 355 -44.73 -22.45 -48.29
CA SER A 355 -45.93 -23.18 -48.67
C SER A 355 -47.14 -22.35 -48.26
#